data_AF-A0A2W6SL25-F1
#
_entry.id   AF-A0A2W6SL25-F1
#
_cell.length_a   1.000
_cell.length_b   1.000
_cell.length_c   1.000
_cell.angle_alpha   90.00
_cell.angle_beta   90.00
_cell.angle_gamma   90.00
#
_symmetry.space_group_name_H-M   'P 1'
#
loop_
_entity.id
_entity.type
_entity.pdbx_description
1 polymer ?
#
loop_
_entity_poly.entity_id
_entity_poly.type
_entity_poly.pdbx_seq_one_letter_code
_entity_poly.pdbx_strand_id
1 'polypeptide(L)' 'MSIYILKAMKTKISFIVFLLSIQQIFSQQIAGSWKGDLDIEGNKLPFIVHIEKDKNSYKALLDSPA' A
#
# COMPACT_ATOMS: atom_id res chain seq x y z
N MET A 1 5.12 44.01 3.06
CA MET A 1 5.15 43.23 4.33
C MET A 1 4.10 42.11 4.37
N SER A 2 2.81 42.41 4.14
CA SER A 2 1.68 41.45 4.31
C SER A 2 1.75 40.17 3.45
N ILE A 3 2.10 40.27 2.16
CA ILE A 3 2.11 39.14 1.22
C ILE A 3 3.18 38.08 1.56
N TYR A 4 4.33 38.52 2.06
CA TYR A 4 5.44 37.62 2.44
C TYR A 4 5.09 36.78 3.67
N ILE A 5 4.38 37.35 4.64
CA ILE A 5 3.90 36.66 5.84
C ILE A 5 2.88 35.59 5.45
N LEU A 6 1.93 35.94 4.56
CA LEU A 6 0.94 35.00 4.05
C LEU A 6 1.59 33.83 3.28
N LYS A 7 2.63 34.11 2.47
CA LYS A 7 3.40 33.09 1.76
C LYS A 7 4.16 32.18 2.74
N ALA A 8 4.81 32.75 3.75
CA ALA A 8 5.50 31.98 4.80
C ALA A 8 4.55 31.07 5.60
N MET A 9 3.34 31.55 5.92
CA MET A 9 2.31 30.73 6.59
C MET A 9 1.83 29.57 5.72
N LYS A 10 1.60 29.80 4.42
CA LYS A 10 1.23 28.74 3.47
C LYS A 10 2.31 27.69 3.31
N THR A 11 3.58 28.10 3.27
CA THR A 11 4.73 27.16 3.22
C THR A 11 4.81 26.30 4.47
N LYS A 12 4.60 26.89 5.66
CA LYS A 12 4.58 26.13 6.93
C LYS A 12 3.43 25.13 6.99
N ILE A 13 2.24 25.53 6.54
CA ILE A 13 1.06 24.64 6.48
C ILE A 13 1.33 23.47 5.52
N SER A 14 1.87 23.74 4.33
CA SER A 14 2.25 22.70 3.36
C SER A 14 3.25 21.70 3.96
N PHE A 15 4.25 22.21 4.68
CA PHE A 15 5.24 21.37 5.36
C PHE A 15 4.63 20.49 6.46
N ILE A 16 3.69 21.01 7.23
CA ILE A 16 2.96 20.25 8.25
C ILE A 16 2.12 19.14 7.61
N VAL A 17 1.40 19.44 6.52
CA VAL A 17 0.62 18.43 5.76
C VAL A 17 1.54 17.34 5.21
N PHE A 18 2.71 17.71 4.68
CA PHE A 18 3.71 16.76 4.22
C PHE A 18 4.20 15.84 5.36
N LEU A 19 4.52 16.39 6.54
CA LEU A 19 4.92 15.61 7.71
C LEU A 19 3.80 14.72 8.27
N LEU A 20 2.53 15.03 8.04
CA LEU A 20 1.42 14.15 8.42
C LEU A 20 1.26 12.98 7.43
N SER A 21 1.55 13.20 6.14
CA SER A 21 1.41 12.17 5.10
C SER A 21 2.42 11.02 5.22
N ILE A 22 3.61 11.25 5.77
CA ILE A 22 4.64 10.20 5.94
C ILE A 22 4.21 9.07 6.89
N GLN A 23 3.26 9.31 7.80
CA GLN A 23 2.79 8.28 8.73
C GLN A 23 1.93 7.20 8.05
N GLN A 24 1.40 7.48 6.85
CA GLN A 24 0.55 6.54 6.11
C GLN A 24 1.38 5.53 5.28
N ILE A 25 2.69 5.75 5.12
CA ILE A 25 3.56 4.88 4.31
C ILE A 25 3.73 3.49 4.95
N PHE A 26 3.72 3.40 6.29
CA PHE A 26 3.93 2.15 7.02
C PHE A 26 2.67 1.30 7.22
N SER A 27 1.51 1.70 6.67
CA SER A 27 0.23 1.01 6.87
C SER A 27 -0.18 0.08 5.70
N GLN A 28 0.65 -0.05 4.66
CA GLN A 28 0.36 -1.01 3.59
C GLN A 28 0.56 -2.44 4.11
N GLN A 29 -0.54 -3.04 4.57
CA GLN A 29 -0.59 -4.47 4.89
C GLN A 29 -0.65 -5.27 3.59
N ILE A 30 0.17 -6.33 3.51
CA ILE A 30 0.08 -7.31 2.41
C ILE A 30 -0.97 -8.39 2.67
N ALA A 31 -1.52 -8.44 3.89
CA ALA A 31 -2.59 -9.36 4.23
C ALA A 31 -3.85 -9.06 3.41
N GLY A 32 -4.50 -10.10 2.91
CA GLY A 32 -5.63 -10.00 1.99
C GLY A 32 -5.61 -11.08 0.92
N SER A 33 -6.57 -10.98 0.00
CA SER A 33 -6.71 -11.91 -1.13
C SER A 33 -6.23 -11.26 -2.41
N TRP A 34 -5.28 -11.89 -3.08
CA TRP A 34 -4.62 -11.37 -4.26
C TRP A 34 -4.87 -12.30 -5.44
N LYS A 35 -5.50 -11.77 -6.49
CA LYS A 35 -5.67 -12.50 -7.75
C LYS A 35 -4.42 -12.31 -8.61
N GLY A 36 -3.87 -13.41 -9.11
CA GLY A 36 -2.73 -13.42 -10.02
C GLY A 36 -2.95 -14.41 -11.16
N ASP A 37 -2.11 -14.31 -12.19
CA ASP A 37 -2.06 -15.27 -13.30
C ASP A 37 -0.68 -15.94 -13.30
N LEU A 38 -0.65 -17.27 -13.30
CA LEU A 38 0.57 -18.05 -13.45
C LEU A 38 0.77 -18.33 -14.93
N ASP A 39 1.87 -17.85 -15.50
CA ASP A 39 2.24 -18.12 -16.88
C ASP A 39 2.97 -19.46 -16.97
N ILE A 40 2.33 -20.45 -17.60
CA ILE A 40 2.89 -21.77 -17.86
C ILE A 40 2.85 -21.98 -19.37
N GLU A 41 4.02 -21.84 -20.00
CA GLU A 41 4.21 -22.07 -21.44
C GLU A 41 3.23 -21.26 -22.32
N GLY A 42 2.91 -20.02 -21.93
CA GLY A 42 1.98 -19.15 -22.66
C GLY A 42 0.51 -19.36 -22.28
N ASN A 43 0.20 -20.33 -21.42
CA ASN A 43 -1.12 -20.45 -20.79
C ASN A 43 -1.13 -19.68 -19.47
N LYS A 44 -2.15 -18.84 -19.28
CA LYS A 44 -2.36 -18.11 -18.02
C LYS A 44 -3.35 -18.87 -17.15
N LEU A 45 -2.88 -19.42 -16.04
CA LEU A 45 -3.73 -20.03 -15.03
C LEU A 45 -4.04 -19.00 -13.92
N PRO A 46 -5.29 -18.54 -13.77
CA PRO A 46 -5.64 -17.62 -12.69
C PRO A 46 -5.57 -18.34 -11.34
N PHE A 47 -5.04 -17.67 -10.32
CA PHE A 47 -5.02 -18.17 -8.95
C PHE A 47 -5.34 -17.05 -7.95
N ILE A 48 -5.76 -17.44 -6.75
CA ILE A 48 -5.96 -16.52 -5.63
C ILE A 48 -4.98 -16.92 -4.52
N VAL A 49 -4.25 -15.95 -4.00
CA VAL A 49 -3.42 -16.13 -2.80
C VAL A 49 -4.08 -15.40 -1.64
N HIS A 50 -4.35 -16.13 -0.58
CA HIS A 50 -4.80 -15.61 0.71
C HIS A 50 -3.59 -15.42 1.62
N ILE A 51 -3.21 -14.17 1.85
CA ILE A 51 -2.11 -13.80 2.75
C ILE A 51 -2.69 -13.40 4.09
N GLU A 52 -2.27 -14.07 5.15
CA GLU A 52 -2.64 -13.80 6.53
C GLU A 52 -1.40 -13.43 7.36
N LYS A 53 -1.56 -12.48 8.27
CA LYS A 53 -0.50 -12.11 9.22
C LYS A 53 -0.60 -13.01 10.44
N ASP A 54 0.43 -13.81 10.70
CA ASP A 54 0.55 -14.64 11.90
C ASP A 54 1.61 -14.06 12.83
N LYS A 55 1.18 -13.23 13.79
CA LYS A 55 2.05 -12.54 14.74
C LYS A 55 3.13 -11.71 14.02
N ASN A 56 4.34 -12.27 13.90
CA ASN A 56 5.53 -11.67 13.28
C ASN A 56 5.87 -12.26 11.89
N SER A 57 5.08 -13.20 11.39
CA SER A 57 5.24 -13.80 10.06
C SER A 57 4.00 -13.62 9.20
N TYR A 58 4.11 -14.01 7.94
CA TYR A 58 2.99 -14.11 7.03
C TYR A 58 2.83 -15.57 6.61
N LYS A 59 1.58 -16.02 6.54
CA LYS A 59 1.18 -17.30 5.95
C LYS A 59 0.42 -17.01 4.67
N ALA A 60 0.64 -17.83 3.65
CA ALA A 60 -0.04 -17.71 2.37
C ALA A 60 -0.62 -19.05 1.97
N LEU A 61 -1.89 -19.07 1.59
CA LEU A 61 -2.58 -20.22 1.00
C LEU A 61 -2.91 -19.89 -0.45
N LEU A 62 -2.65 -20.83 -1.36
CA LEU A 62 -2.94 -20.68 -2.78
C LEU A 62 -4.17 -21.53 -3.10
N ASP A 63 -5.24 -20.86 -3.51
CA ASP A 63 -6.46 -21.50 -3.96
C ASP A 63 -6.53 -21.41 -5.50
N SER A 64 -6.78 -22.56 -6.13
CA SER A 64 -7.18 -22.59 -7.53
C SER A 64 -8.66 -22.20 -7.59
N PRO A 65 -9.06 -21.19 -8.39
CA PRO A 65 -10.46 -21.03 -8.76
C PRO A 65 -10.90 -22.34 -9.43
N ALA A 66 -11.96 -22.95 -8.90
CA ALA A 66 -12.58 -24.12 -9.50
C ALA A 66 -13.12 -23.82 -10.90
#